data_AF-X1J788-F1
#
_entry.id   AF-X1J788-F1
#
_cell.length_a   1.000
_cell.length_b   1.000
_cell.length_c   1.000
_cell.angle_alpha   90.00
_cell.angle_beta   90.00
_cell.angle_gamma   90.00
#
_symmetry.space_group_name_H-M   'P 1'
#
loop_
_entity.id
_entity.type
_entity.pdbx_description
1 polymer ?
#
loop_
_entity_poly.entity_id
_entity_poly.type
_entity_poly.pdbx_seq_one_letter_code
_entity_poly.pdbx_strand_id
1 'polypeptide(L)'
;PPIDFATYPLACTNLKCRTTSFMENDVFFLYFLSPVSGYLCVYLDDAQYSQCLLPYKNIPVEYESGMPVKADREFIFFSREPEHNYFNDEDFEEDVYTLYSDSKKDINRLFIIFSKTPLNKPKLDDNVKTGLLTEQEIVEGYTMPKALKSEDFQKWLNKCRSYGKENMQVDIIDITITKGMD
;
A
#
# COMPACT_ATOMS: atom_id res chain seq x y z
N PRO A 1 -25.84 1.21 -2.91
CA PRO A 1 -25.03 2.44 -2.71
C PRO A 1 -23.55 2.06 -2.69
N PRO A 2 -22.64 2.93 -3.15
CA PRO A 2 -21.21 2.73 -2.91
C PRO A 2 -20.94 2.66 -1.41
N ILE A 3 -19.95 1.86 -1.00
CA ILE A 3 -19.45 1.81 0.37
C ILE A 3 -18.71 3.12 0.61
N ASP A 4 -19.05 3.76 1.73
CA ASP A 4 -18.47 5.02 2.16
C ASP A 4 -17.31 4.74 3.12
N PHE A 5 -16.17 4.29 2.58
CA PHE A 5 -14.95 4.11 3.37
C PHE A 5 -14.11 5.40 3.35
N ALA A 6 -13.40 5.65 4.44
CA ALA A 6 -12.42 6.72 4.55
C ALA A 6 -11.01 6.16 4.44
N THR A 7 -10.18 6.80 3.62
CA THR A 7 -8.76 6.47 3.49
C THR A 7 -7.96 7.73 3.22
N TYR A 8 -6.77 7.84 3.81
CA TYR A 8 -5.85 8.91 3.48
C TYR A 8 -4.42 8.61 3.95
N PRO A 9 -3.40 9.16 3.28
CA PRO A 9 -2.03 8.97 3.67
C PRO A 9 -1.67 9.86 4.87
N LEU A 10 -0.69 9.39 5.64
CA LEU A 10 -0.25 9.97 6.89
C LEU A 10 1.28 9.98 6.96
N ALA A 11 1.86 11.06 7.49
CA ALA A 11 3.31 11.15 7.79
C ALA A 11 3.68 10.70 9.22
N CYS A 12 2.66 10.42 10.05
CA CYS A 12 2.82 9.85 11.39
C CYS A 12 1.52 9.13 11.78
N THR A 13 1.53 8.33 12.85
CA THR A 13 0.34 7.56 13.30
C THR A 13 -0.81 8.43 13.85
N ASN A 14 -0.61 9.73 14.03
CA ASN A 14 -1.68 10.67 14.38
C ASN A 14 -2.45 11.15 13.14
N LEU A 15 -3.79 11.12 13.18
CA LEU A 15 -4.63 11.59 12.06
C LEU A 15 -4.39 13.06 11.66
N LYS A 16 -3.84 13.88 12.56
CA LYS A 16 -3.42 15.26 12.27
C LYS A 16 -2.25 15.34 11.28
N CYS A 17 -1.49 14.26 11.12
CA CYS A 17 -0.40 14.14 10.15
C CYS A 17 -0.88 13.76 8.73
N ARG A 18 -2.19 13.87 8.44
CA ARG A 18 -2.73 13.67 7.10
C ARG A 18 -2.04 14.57 6.10
N THR A 19 -1.45 13.96 5.07
CA THR A 19 -0.74 14.67 4.01
C THR A 19 -0.74 13.87 2.72
N THR A 20 -0.57 14.56 1.60
CA THR A 20 -0.22 13.98 0.30
C THR A 20 1.14 14.49 -0.19
N SER A 21 1.86 15.23 0.64
CA SER A 21 3.19 15.77 0.36
C SER A 21 4.18 15.20 1.37
N PHE A 22 5.19 14.53 0.84
CA PHE A 22 6.24 13.84 1.56
C PHE A 22 7.60 14.31 1.08
N MET A 23 8.58 14.22 1.95
CA MET A 23 10.00 14.32 1.62
C MET A 23 10.55 12.93 1.30
N GLU A 24 11.64 12.88 0.55
CA GLU A 24 12.43 11.65 0.43
C GLU A 24 12.84 11.15 1.83
N ASN A 25 12.75 9.84 2.01
CA ASN A 25 12.98 9.11 3.26
C ASN A 25 11.92 9.31 4.36
N ASP A 26 10.80 9.98 4.07
CA ASP A 26 9.66 9.99 4.98
C ASP A 26 9.09 8.58 5.14
N VAL A 27 8.72 8.25 6.38
CA VAL A 27 7.92 7.06 6.67
C VAL A 27 6.49 7.28 6.20
N PHE A 28 5.90 6.24 5.63
CA PHE A 28 4.56 6.28 5.05
C PHE A 28 3.59 5.44 5.87
N PHE A 29 2.46 6.04 6.25
CA PHE A 29 1.35 5.36 6.90
C PHE A 29 0.05 5.57 6.09
N LEU A 30 -0.89 4.65 6.24
CA LEU A 30 -2.21 4.75 5.61
C LEU A 30 -3.31 4.54 6.65
N TYR A 31 -4.17 5.55 6.81
CA TYR A 31 -5.42 5.39 7.54
C TYR A 31 -6.47 4.70 6.67
N PHE A 32 -7.23 3.77 7.25
CA PHE A 32 -8.39 3.17 6.61
C PHE A 32 -9.51 2.90 7.61
N LEU A 33 -10.75 3.22 7.22
CA LEU A 33 -11.97 2.90 7.96
C LEU A 33 -13.08 2.58 6.96
N SER A 34 -13.79 1.47 7.17
CA SER A 34 -14.93 1.07 6.33
C SER A 34 -16.12 0.67 7.19
N PRO A 35 -17.38 1.02 6.80
CA PRO A 35 -18.59 0.61 7.50
C PRO A 35 -18.94 -0.88 7.28
N VAL A 36 -18.19 -1.58 6.42
CA VAL A 36 -18.38 -3.01 6.15
C VAL A 36 -17.06 -3.74 6.11
N SER A 37 -17.05 -4.98 6.58
CA SER A 37 -15.89 -5.86 6.50
C SER A 37 -15.58 -6.25 5.04
N GLY A 38 -14.31 -6.52 4.76
CA GLY A 38 -13.87 -6.90 3.42
C GLY A 38 -12.37 -7.12 3.37
N TYR A 39 -11.80 -6.88 2.20
CA TYR A 39 -10.41 -7.12 1.85
C TYR A 39 -9.84 -5.85 1.22
N LEU A 40 -8.66 -5.46 1.67
CA LEU A 40 -7.94 -4.27 1.22
C LEU A 40 -6.66 -4.67 0.50
N CYS A 41 -6.44 -4.09 -0.67
CA CYS A 41 -5.14 -4.10 -1.34
C CYS A 41 -4.69 -2.65 -1.59
N VAL A 42 -3.41 -2.39 -1.45
CA VAL A 42 -2.81 -1.06 -1.63
C VAL A 42 -1.62 -1.19 -2.56
N TYR A 43 -1.63 -0.39 -3.62
CA TYR A 43 -0.51 -0.32 -4.56
C TYR A 43 -0.01 1.12 -4.69
N LEU A 44 1.30 1.30 -4.77
CA LEU A 44 1.94 2.57 -5.09
C LEU A 44 2.51 2.49 -6.51
N ASP A 45 2.08 3.38 -7.38
CA ASP A 45 2.44 3.40 -8.80
C ASP A 45 3.22 4.67 -9.16
N ASP A 46 4.36 4.50 -9.82
CA ASP A 46 5.23 5.59 -10.27
C ASP A 46 5.17 5.82 -11.80
N ALA A 47 4.08 5.37 -12.43
CA ALA A 47 3.86 5.27 -13.87
C ALA A 47 4.73 4.25 -14.63
N GLN A 48 5.80 3.69 -14.05
CA GLN A 48 6.57 2.60 -14.65
C GLN A 48 6.20 1.26 -14.02
N TYR A 49 6.11 1.21 -12.70
CA TYR A 49 5.84 0.03 -11.91
C TYR A 49 4.79 0.33 -10.84
N SER A 50 3.98 -0.68 -10.53
CA SER A 50 3.08 -0.66 -9.36
C SER A 50 3.61 -1.62 -8.30
N GLN A 51 3.97 -1.08 -7.16
CA GLN A 51 4.48 -1.81 -6.00
C GLN A 51 3.32 -2.20 -5.09
N CYS A 52 3.24 -3.46 -4.69
CA CYS A 52 2.24 -3.96 -3.75
C CYS A 52 2.68 -3.65 -2.32
N LEU A 53 2.02 -2.67 -1.69
CA LEU A 53 2.24 -2.32 -0.28
C LEU A 53 1.35 -3.14 0.65
N LEU A 54 0.15 -3.51 0.18
CA LEU A 54 -0.78 -4.36 0.90
C LEU A 54 -1.48 -5.31 -0.07
N PRO A 55 -1.55 -6.62 0.18
CA PRO A 55 -1.02 -7.35 1.34
C PRO A 55 0.50 -7.23 1.53
N TYR A 56 0.95 -7.33 2.79
CA TYR A 56 2.36 -7.29 3.17
C TYR A 56 3.18 -8.38 2.48
N LYS A 57 4.49 -8.16 2.32
CA LYS A 57 5.36 -9.07 1.55
C LYS A 57 5.41 -10.49 2.12
N ASN A 58 5.42 -10.59 3.45
CA ASN A 58 5.52 -11.85 4.20
C ASN A 58 4.21 -12.21 4.92
N ILE A 59 3.07 -11.72 4.43
CA ILE A 59 1.76 -12.00 5.02
C ILE A 59 1.44 -13.52 4.96
N PRO A 60 0.71 -14.09 5.94
CA PRO A 60 0.23 -15.46 5.85
C PRO A 60 -0.55 -15.75 4.55
N VAL A 61 -0.41 -16.99 4.05
CA VAL A 61 -0.92 -17.42 2.73
C VAL A 61 -2.42 -17.16 2.57
N GLU A 62 -3.20 -17.32 3.64
CA GLU A 62 -4.64 -17.07 3.68
C GLU A 62 -5.04 -15.61 3.42
N TYR A 63 -4.11 -14.65 3.55
CA TYR A 63 -4.34 -13.23 3.36
C TYR A 63 -3.68 -12.67 2.09
N GLU A 64 -3.06 -13.52 1.28
CA GLU A 64 -2.45 -13.10 0.00
C GLU A 64 -3.47 -12.50 -0.99
N SER A 65 -4.74 -12.87 -0.86
CA SER A 65 -5.83 -12.36 -1.70
C SER A 65 -6.44 -11.03 -1.21
N GLY A 66 -5.77 -10.35 -0.28
CA GLY A 66 -6.18 -9.06 0.28
C GLY A 66 -6.14 -9.07 1.81
N MET A 67 -5.77 -7.95 2.40
CA MET A 67 -5.74 -7.78 3.85
C MET A 67 -7.17 -7.71 4.40
N PRO A 68 -7.60 -8.64 5.28
CA PRO A 68 -8.93 -8.56 5.86
C PRO A 68 -9.07 -7.31 6.75
N VAL A 69 -10.13 -6.54 6.50
CA VAL A 69 -10.52 -5.37 7.30
C VAL A 69 -11.91 -5.61 7.90
N LYS A 70 -12.13 -5.11 9.11
CA LYS A 70 -13.40 -5.26 9.85
C LYS A 70 -14.22 -3.99 9.75
N ALA A 71 -15.54 -4.16 9.65
CA ALA A 71 -16.49 -3.05 9.74
C ALA A 71 -16.25 -2.21 11.00
N ASP A 72 -16.35 -0.89 10.86
CA ASP A 72 -16.33 0.08 11.95
C ASP A 72 -15.06 0.05 12.82
N ARG A 73 -13.98 -0.53 12.29
CA ARG A 73 -12.65 -0.53 12.91
C ARG A 73 -11.72 0.41 12.14
N GLU A 74 -11.05 1.28 12.87
CA GLU A 74 -9.96 2.10 12.34
C GLU A 74 -8.69 1.27 12.20
N PHE A 75 -7.98 1.48 11.08
CA PHE A 75 -6.70 0.88 10.80
C PHE A 75 -5.71 1.98 10.45
N ILE A 76 -4.52 1.88 11.04
CA ILE A 76 -3.30 2.57 10.63
C ILE A 76 -2.34 1.48 10.15
N PHE A 77 -2.17 1.37 8.84
CA PHE A 77 -1.24 0.42 8.22
C PHE A 77 0.17 0.99 8.14
N PHE A 78 1.12 0.10 7.89
CA PHE A 78 2.54 0.38 7.69
C PHE A 78 3.23 0.87 8.96
N SER A 79 2.80 0.35 10.10
CA SER A 79 3.28 0.71 11.44
C SER A 79 3.68 -0.53 12.23
N ARG A 80 4.81 -0.44 12.94
CA ARG A 80 5.27 -1.46 13.90
C ARG A 80 4.80 -1.22 15.33
N GLU A 81 3.97 -0.19 15.55
CA GLU A 81 3.38 0.05 16.87
C GLU A 81 2.49 -1.16 17.25
N PRO A 82 2.62 -1.75 18.46
CA PRO A 82 1.90 -2.96 18.84
C PRO A 82 0.38 -2.87 18.70
N GLU A 83 -0.20 -1.69 18.93
CA GLU A 83 -1.62 -1.40 18.74
C GLU A 83 -2.10 -1.51 17.29
N HIS A 84 -1.17 -1.47 16.34
CA HIS A 84 -1.43 -1.60 14.91
C HIS A 84 -1.17 -3.02 14.37
N ASN A 85 -0.80 -4.01 15.20
CA ASN A 85 -0.79 -5.40 14.75
C ASN A 85 -2.23 -5.93 14.65
N TYR A 86 -2.77 -6.01 13.43
CA TYR A 86 -4.16 -6.44 13.20
C TYR A 86 -4.35 -7.95 13.03
N PHE A 87 -3.27 -8.72 12.94
CA PHE A 87 -3.29 -10.17 12.73
C PHE A 87 -3.43 -10.96 14.04
N ASN A 88 -3.07 -10.35 15.17
CA ASN A 88 -2.91 -11.04 16.46
C ASN A 88 -1.96 -12.25 16.34
N ASP A 89 -0.98 -12.16 15.45
CA ASP A 89 0.09 -13.12 15.28
C ASP A 89 1.37 -12.46 15.81
N GLU A 90 1.95 -13.04 16.86
CA GLU A 90 3.15 -12.52 17.52
C GLU A 90 4.41 -12.71 16.66
N ASP A 91 4.37 -13.65 15.72
CA ASP A 91 5.48 -13.93 14.80
C ASP A 91 5.41 -13.07 13.52
N PHE A 92 4.30 -12.35 13.31
CA PHE A 92 4.11 -11.47 12.16
C PHE A 92 4.41 -10.00 12.50
N GLU A 93 5.37 -9.41 11.78
CA GLU A 93 5.69 -7.99 11.85
C GLU A 93 5.18 -7.27 10.60
N GLU A 94 4.45 -6.16 10.78
CA GLU A 94 3.98 -5.35 9.66
C GLU A 94 5.15 -4.66 8.93
N ASP A 95 5.10 -4.61 7.59
CA ASP A 95 6.12 -3.88 6.82
C ASP A 95 5.98 -2.37 7.09
N VAL A 96 7.11 -1.67 7.25
CA VAL A 96 7.16 -0.21 7.28
C VAL A 96 7.74 0.27 5.96
N TYR A 97 7.11 1.28 5.37
CA TYR A 97 7.56 1.83 4.11
C TYR A 97 8.20 3.20 4.27
N THR A 98 9.34 3.36 3.64
CA THR A 98 10.04 4.63 3.47
C THR A 98 9.89 5.06 2.01
N LEU A 99 9.50 6.30 1.77
CA LEU A 99 9.29 6.82 0.41
C LEU A 99 10.60 7.29 -0.22
N TYR A 100 10.80 6.96 -1.49
CA TYR A 100 11.99 7.33 -2.26
C TYR A 100 11.62 8.17 -3.48
N SER A 101 12.53 9.05 -3.92
CA SER A 101 12.35 9.89 -5.11
C SER A 101 13.47 9.63 -6.15
N ASP A 102 13.09 9.23 -7.36
CA ASP A 102 13.98 9.11 -8.52
C ASP A 102 14.35 10.49 -9.10
N SER A 103 13.55 11.53 -8.86
CA SER A 103 13.78 12.90 -9.34
C SER A 103 13.74 13.96 -8.21
N LYS A 104 13.82 15.25 -8.57
CA LYS A 104 13.65 16.33 -7.58
C LYS A 104 12.25 16.32 -6.96
N LYS A 105 11.26 15.88 -7.73
CA LYS A 105 9.87 15.86 -7.33
C LYS A 105 9.13 14.80 -8.14
N ASP A 106 8.72 13.73 -7.49
CA ASP A 106 7.93 12.67 -8.10
C ASP A 106 6.47 12.74 -7.67
N ILE A 107 5.59 12.29 -8.55
CA ILE A 107 4.18 12.10 -8.27
C ILE A 107 3.91 10.61 -8.39
N ASN A 108 3.57 9.99 -7.27
CA ASN A 108 3.20 8.59 -7.21
C ASN A 108 1.71 8.47 -6.91
N ARG A 109 1.07 7.45 -7.47
CA ARG A 109 -0.36 7.22 -7.34
C ARG A 109 -0.63 6.02 -6.45
N LEU A 110 -1.35 6.24 -5.37
CA LEU A 110 -1.89 5.19 -4.52
C LEU A 110 -3.20 4.67 -5.12
N PHE A 111 -3.30 3.36 -5.25
CA PHE A 111 -4.53 2.66 -5.57
C PHE A 111 -5.01 1.92 -4.32
N ILE A 112 -6.06 2.43 -3.70
CA ILE A 112 -6.70 1.82 -2.53
C ILE A 112 -7.87 0.98 -3.01
N ILE A 113 -7.69 -0.33 -3.00
CA ILE A 113 -8.63 -1.28 -3.58
C ILE A 113 -9.35 -2.01 -2.45
N PHE A 114 -10.63 -1.68 -2.25
CA PHE A 114 -11.49 -2.38 -1.31
C PHE A 114 -12.39 -3.37 -2.03
N SER A 115 -12.58 -4.57 -1.47
CA SER A 115 -13.53 -5.56 -1.97
C SER A 115 -14.24 -6.31 -0.83
N LYS A 116 -15.54 -6.56 -0.97
CA LYS A 116 -16.30 -7.42 -0.02
C LYS A 116 -15.90 -8.89 -0.07
N THR A 117 -15.23 -9.33 -1.15
CA THR A 117 -14.76 -10.70 -1.36
C THR A 117 -13.25 -10.70 -1.65
N PRO A 118 -12.53 -11.81 -1.38
CA PRO A 118 -11.11 -11.90 -1.71
C PRO A 118 -10.85 -11.56 -3.18
N LEU A 119 -9.72 -10.90 -3.45
CA LEU A 119 -9.29 -10.53 -4.80
C LEU A 119 -8.19 -11.48 -5.28
N ASN A 120 -8.28 -11.90 -6.54
CA ASN A 120 -7.17 -12.58 -7.17
C ASN A 120 -6.05 -11.56 -7.44
N LYS A 121 -4.98 -11.60 -6.65
CA LYS A 121 -3.81 -10.73 -6.83
C LYS A 121 -3.18 -10.94 -8.22
N PRO A 122 -2.57 -9.91 -8.83
CA PRO A 122 -1.82 -10.10 -10.06
C PRO A 122 -0.54 -10.92 -9.77
N LYS A 123 0.10 -11.43 -10.83
CA LYS A 123 1.45 -11.98 -10.71
C LYS A 123 2.42 -10.83 -10.44
N LEU A 124 3.14 -10.90 -9.33
CA LEU A 124 4.14 -9.93 -8.90
C LEU A 124 5.54 -10.52 -9.04
N ASP A 125 6.54 -9.66 -9.20
CA ASP A 125 7.96 -9.99 -9.29
C ASP A 125 8.71 -9.36 -8.11
N ASP A 126 9.55 -10.17 -7.47
CA ASP A 126 10.36 -9.83 -6.29
C ASP A 126 11.63 -9.05 -6.65
N ASN A 127 12.04 -9.02 -7.92
CA ASN A 127 13.32 -8.47 -8.38
C ASN A 127 13.19 -7.12 -9.10
N VAL A 128 12.04 -6.45 -8.94
CA VAL A 128 11.81 -5.15 -9.57
C VAL A 128 12.42 -4.06 -8.70
N LYS A 129 13.19 -3.15 -9.32
CA LYS A 129 13.81 -1.98 -8.66
C LYS A 129 14.77 -2.30 -7.49
N THR A 130 15.29 -3.53 -7.38
CA THR A 130 16.28 -3.89 -6.34
C THR A 130 17.58 -3.08 -6.45
N GLY A 131 17.94 -2.58 -7.64
CA GLY A 131 19.09 -1.71 -7.85
C GLY A 131 18.93 -0.27 -7.35
N LEU A 132 17.78 0.09 -6.74
CA LEU A 132 17.59 1.40 -6.09
C LEU A 132 18.14 1.44 -4.65
N LEU A 133 18.28 0.28 -4.01
CA LEU A 133 18.84 0.20 -2.67
C LEU A 133 20.35 0.35 -2.72
N THR A 134 20.90 1.18 -1.85
CA THR A 134 22.33 1.26 -1.59
C THR A 134 22.82 -0.01 -0.90
N GLU A 135 24.13 -0.28 -0.98
CA GLU A 135 24.74 -1.42 -0.27
C GLU A 135 24.47 -1.35 1.24
N GLN A 136 24.47 -0.14 1.81
CA GLN A 136 24.17 0.07 3.22
C GLN A 136 22.73 -0.31 3.56
N GLU A 137 21.75 0.14 2.79
CA GLU A 137 20.33 -0.21 3.02
C GLU A 137 20.10 -1.72 2.92
N ILE A 138 20.75 -2.41 1.97
CA ILE A 138 20.68 -3.87 1.87
C ILE A 138 21.25 -4.53 3.13
N VAL A 139 22.39 -4.05 3.64
CA VAL A 139 23.01 -4.56 4.88
C VAL A 139 22.12 -4.29 6.10
N GLU A 140 21.42 -3.16 6.12
CA GLU A 140 20.44 -2.79 7.15
C GLU A 140 19.11 -3.56 7.02
N GLY A 141 18.96 -4.39 5.98
CA GLY A 141 17.83 -5.30 5.80
C GLY A 141 16.66 -4.69 5.01
N TYR A 142 16.84 -3.54 4.38
CA TYR A 142 15.82 -2.98 3.49
C TYR A 142 15.62 -3.88 2.27
N THR A 143 14.35 -4.00 1.85
CA THR A 143 13.99 -4.68 0.60
C THR A 143 12.92 -3.89 -0.13
N MET A 144 12.79 -4.13 -1.44
CA MET A 144 11.72 -3.54 -2.22
C MET A 144 10.42 -4.36 -2.10
N PRO A 145 9.23 -3.71 -2.14
CA PRO A 145 7.96 -4.41 -2.29
C PRO A 145 7.89 -5.14 -3.62
N LYS A 146 7.11 -6.24 -3.68
CA LYS A 146 6.88 -6.95 -4.94
C LYS A 146 6.14 -6.03 -5.91
N ALA A 147 6.48 -6.10 -7.20
CA ALA A 147 5.90 -5.18 -8.17
C ALA A 147 5.61 -5.84 -9.52
N LEU A 148 4.93 -5.09 -10.38
CA LEU A 148 4.73 -5.39 -11.79
C LEU A 148 4.75 -4.09 -12.59
N LYS A 149 4.82 -4.19 -13.93
CA LYS A 149 4.73 -3.00 -14.78
C LYS A 149 3.38 -2.32 -14.60
N SER A 150 3.38 -0.98 -14.56
CA SER A 150 2.17 -0.17 -14.39
C SER A 150 1.09 -0.53 -15.43
N GLU A 151 1.48 -0.74 -16.68
CA GLU A 151 0.54 -1.15 -17.74
C GLU A 151 -0.17 -2.49 -17.43
N ASP A 152 0.58 -3.48 -16.93
CA ASP A 152 0.04 -4.80 -16.59
C ASP A 152 -0.85 -4.74 -15.34
N PHE A 153 -0.49 -3.90 -14.38
CA PHE A 153 -1.34 -3.58 -13.24
C PHE A 153 -2.67 -2.95 -13.69
N GLN A 154 -2.65 -1.94 -14.56
CA GLN A 154 -3.87 -1.30 -15.06
C GLN A 154 -4.76 -2.31 -15.81
N LYS A 155 -4.18 -3.20 -16.62
CA LYS A 155 -4.92 -4.30 -17.27
C LYS A 155 -5.59 -5.22 -16.25
N TRP A 156 -4.87 -5.60 -15.19
CA TRP A 156 -5.43 -6.42 -14.10
C TRP A 156 -6.55 -5.68 -13.37
N LEU A 157 -6.33 -4.42 -12.96
CA LEU A 157 -7.31 -3.61 -12.23
C LEU A 157 -8.61 -3.44 -13.03
N ASN A 158 -8.50 -3.21 -14.34
CA ASN A 158 -9.66 -3.10 -15.22
C ASN A 158 -10.44 -4.42 -15.32
N LYS A 159 -9.76 -5.57 -15.34
CA LYS A 159 -10.42 -6.88 -15.28
C LYS A 159 -11.14 -7.07 -13.95
N CYS A 160 -10.48 -6.79 -12.81
CA CYS A 160 -11.11 -6.86 -11.49
C CYS A 160 -12.37 -6.00 -11.42
N ARG A 161 -12.32 -4.75 -11.90
CA ARG A 161 -13.48 -3.86 -11.98
C ARG A 161 -14.58 -4.38 -12.89
N SER A 162 -14.26 -5.10 -13.98
CA SER A 162 -15.28 -5.68 -14.86
C SER A 162 -16.03 -6.86 -14.24
N TYR A 163 -15.34 -7.70 -13.46
CA TYR A 163 -15.93 -8.89 -12.83
C TYR A 163 -16.54 -8.61 -11.46
N GLY A 164 -16.02 -7.61 -10.73
CA GLY A 164 -16.36 -7.31 -9.34
C GLY A 164 -17.20 -6.05 -9.12
N LYS A 165 -17.92 -5.56 -10.14
CA LYS A 165 -18.59 -4.24 -10.15
C LYS A 165 -19.41 -3.89 -8.90
N GLU A 166 -20.05 -4.86 -8.25
CA GLU A 166 -20.92 -4.61 -7.09
C GLU A 166 -20.22 -4.76 -5.74
N ASN A 167 -19.04 -5.40 -5.71
CA ASN A 167 -18.34 -5.77 -4.49
C ASN A 167 -17.02 -5.03 -4.32
N MET A 168 -16.54 -4.33 -5.35
CA MET A 168 -15.23 -3.70 -5.38
C MET A 168 -15.34 -2.19 -5.58
N GLN A 169 -14.54 -1.45 -4.84
CA GLN A 169 -14.33 -0.02 -5.02
C GLN A 169 -12.84 0.30 -5.02
N VAL A 170 -12.49 1.37 -5.72
CA VAL A 170 -11.10 1.82 -5.82
C VAL A 170 -11.08 3.31 -5.59
N ASP A 171 -10.33 3.72 -4.57
CA ASP A 171 -9.97 5.13 -4.37
C ASP A 171 -8.55 5.37 -4.88
N ILE A 172 -8.31 6.55 -5.43
CA ILE A 172 -7.05 6.92 -6.06
C ILE A 172 -6.56 8.21 -5.42
N ILE A 173 -5.36 8.15 -4.83
CA ILE A 173 -4.75 9.30 -4.15
C ILE A 173 -3.38 9.54 -4.75
N ASP A 174 -3.17 10.73 -5.31
CA ASP A 174 -1.85 11.15 -5.77
C ASP A 174 -1.06 11.72 -4.58
N ILE A 175 0.15 11.22 -4.38
CA ILE A 175 1.12 11.73 -3.41
C ILE A 175 2.32 12.32 -4.15
N THR A 176 2.92 13.34 -3.55
CA THR A 176 4.13 13.99 -4.03
C THR A 176 5.28 13.65 -3.10
N ILE A 177 6.41 13.23 -3.66
CA ILE A 177 7.64 12.98 -2.92
C ILE A 177 8.68 13.99 -3.43
N THR A 178 9.27 14.77 -2.53
CA THR A 178 10.24 15.81 -2.88
C THR A 178 11.60 15.46 -2.31
N LYS A 179 12.63 15.47 -3.16
CA LYS A 179 14.02 15.31 -2.72
C LYS A 179 14.48 16.59 -2.03
N GLY A 180 15.08 16.46 -0.85
CA GLY A 180 15.72 17.60 -0.17
C GLY A 180 16.75 18.25 -1.10
N MET A 181 16.82 19.59 -1.10
CA MET A 181 17.93 20.26 -1.77
C MET A 181 19.14 20.17 -0.84
N ASP A 182 20.22 19.52 -1.30
CA ASP A 182 21.56 19.63 -0.70
C ASP A 182 22.09 21.08 -0.76
#